data_AF-A0A2M9XBX4-F1
#
_entry.id   AF-A0A2M9XBX4-F1
#
_cell.length_a   1.000
_cell.length_b   1.000
_cell.length_c   1.000
_cell.angle_alpha   90.00
_cell.angle_beta   90.00
_cell.angle_gamma   90.00
#
_symmetry.space_group_name_H-M   'P 1'
#
loop_
_entity.id
_entity.type
_entity.pdbx_description
1 polymer ?
#
loop_
_entity_poly.entity_id
_entity_poly.type
_entity_poly.pdbx_seq_one_letter_code
_entity_poly.pdbx_strand_id
1 'polypeptide(L)'
;MAGRVPKNLNSTEEKLFSYYEEKISFLDKLIELQKRQLQILGFGDGEGTAKLEIQNSDLVEKMKRLDRKIEQLEESSPQTLEIIRLSDTIFQKLEESRDLNSQVGEKMEIILQEYRKELNLVQSKIQLKKFLAHRKLGWKTGTC
;
A
#
# COMPACT_ATOMS: atom_id res chain seq x y z
N MET A 1 11.46 -32.41 -4.92
CA MET A 1 11.79 -32.59 -6.36
C MET A 1 12.68 -31.44 -6.77
N ALA A 2 13.94 -31.72 -7.10
CA ALA A 2 14.93 -30.69 -7.42
C ALA A 2 14.71 -30.18 -8.85
N GLY A 3 14.42 -28.87 -8.99
CA GLY A 3 14.36 -28.20 -10.29
C GLY A 3 15.75 -28.19 -10.93
N ARG A 4 15.86 -28.71 -12.14
CA ARG A 4 17.09 -28.67 -12.94
C ARG A 4 17.31 -27.23 -13.40
N VAL A 5 18.42 -26.64 -12.98
CA VAL A 5 18.95 -25.39 -13.56
C VAL A 5 19.33 -25.67 -15.03
N PRO A 6 18.88 -24.87 -16.01
CA PRO A 6 19.28 -25.02 -17.40
C PRO A 6 20.78 -24.75 -17.53
N LYS A 7 21.52 -25.74 -18.05
CA LYS A 7 22.95 -25.60 -18.34
C LYS A 7 23.13 -24.89 -19.68
N ASN A 8 23.18 -23.55 -19.63
CA ASN A 8 23.77 -22.59 -20.60
C ASN A 8 22.92 -21.32 -20.68
N LEU A 9 22.84 -20.55 -19.60
CA LEU A 9 22.36 -19.17 -19.66
C LEU A 9 23.58 -18.25 -19.88
N ASN A 10 23.45 -17.26 -20.75
CA ASN A 10 24.46 -16.20 -20.85
C ASN A 10 24.41 -15.34 -19.57
N SER A 11 25.55 -14.73 -19.19
CA SER A 11 25.65 -13.88 -17.98
C SER A 11 24.57 -12.79 -17.86
N THR A 12 24.06 -12.31 -19.00
CA THR A 12 22.96 -11.34 -19.08
C THR A 12 21.60 -11.96 -18.79
N GLU A 13 21.34 -13.17 -19.30
CA GLU A 13 20.09 -13.91 -19.07
C GLU A 13 19.98 -14.35 -17.61
N GLU A 14 21.08 -14.78 -16.98
CA GLU A 14 21.12 -15.11 -15.54
C GLU A 14 20.76 -13.89 -14.68
N LYS A 15 21.29 -12.71 -15.02
CA LYS A 15 20.97 -11.46 -14.33
C LYS A 15 19.52 -11.06 -14.53
N LEU A 16 19.02 -11.16 -15.76
CA LEU A 16 17.62 -10.85 -16.07
C LEU A 16 16.68 -11.76 -15.28
N PHE A 17 16.94 -13.07 -15.30
CA PHE A 17 16.21 -14.05 -14.50
C PHE A 17 16.21 -13.69 -13.01
N SER A 18 17.37 -13.33 -12.46
CA SER A 18 17.49 -12.94 -11.04
C SER A 18 16.67 -11.69 -10.70
N TYR A 19 16.56 -10.71 -11.61
CA TYR A 19 15.74 -9.52 -11.39
C TYR A 19 14.24 -9.83 -11.42
N TYR A 20 13.80 -10.75 -12.27
CA TYR A 20 12.41 -11.20 -12.28
C TYR A 20 12.06 -11.94 -10.99
N GLU A 21 12.92 -12.86 -10.53
CA GLU A 21 12.72 -13.55 -9.25
C GLU A 21 12.72 -12.58 -8.06
N GLU A 22 13.64 -11.61 -8.04
CA GLU A 22 13.68 -10.57 -7.01
C GLU A 22 12.38 -9.75 -7.01
N LYS A 23 11.88 -9.35 -8.19
CA LYS A 23 10.61 -8.62 -8.33
C LYS A 23 9.42 -9.45 -7.85
N ILE A 24 9.38 -10.75 -8.16
CA ILE A 24 8.35 -11.67 -7.64
C ILE A 24 8.39 -11.71 -6.11
N SER A 25 9.58 -11.80 -5.51
CA SER A 25 9.73 -11.82 -4.04
C SER A 25 9.23 -10.52 -3.38
N PHE A 26 9.43 -9.37 -4.02
CA PHE A 26 8.90 -8.10 -3.54
C PHE A 26 7.38 -8.02 -3.68
N LEU A 27 6.82 -8.56 -4.77
CA LEU A 27 5.37 -8.64 -4.96
C LEU A 27 4.71 -9.56 -3.92
N ASP A 28 5.30 -10.72 -3.62
CA ASP A 28 4.81 -11.62 -2.58
C ASP A 28 4.74 -10.92 -1.23
N LYS A 29 5.79 -10.17 -0.89
CA LYS A 29 5.83 -9.40 0.36
C LYS A 29 4.82 -8.25 0.37
N LEU A 30 4.65 -7.54 -0.77
CA LEU A 30 3.67 -6.47 -0.90
C LEU A 30 2.25 -7.01 -0.69
N ILE A 31 1.92 -8.14 -1.31
CA ILE A 31 0.63 -8.82 -1.19
C ILE A 31 0.37 -9.24 0.27
N GLU A 32 1.38 -9.79 0.94
CA GLU A 32 1.28 -10.16 2.36
C GLU A 32 0.96 -8.93 3.24
N LEU A 33 1.67 -7.81 3.02
CA LEU A 33 1.43 -6.57 3.74
C LEU A 33 0.04 -5.99 3.46
N GLN A 34 -0.43 -6.03 2.21
CA GLN A 34 -1.78 -5.57 1.85
C GLN A 34 -2.88 -6.44 2.49
N LYS A 35 -2.71 -7.77 2.49
CA LYS A 35 -3.60 -8.68 3.23
C LYS A 35 -3.60 -8.35 4.72
N ARG A 36 -2.43 -8.03 5.29
CA ARG A 36 -2.32 -7.61 6.69
C ARG A 36 -3.00 -6.25 6.94
N GLN A 37 -2.87 -5.29 6.04
CA GLN A 37 -3.59 -4.01 6.12
C GLN A 37 -5.10 -4.23 6.16
N LEU A 38 -5.65 -5.09 5.29
CA LEU A 38 -7.08 -5.41 5.31
C LEU A 38 -7.54 -6.01 6.65
N GLN A 39 -6.72 -6.84 7.29
CA GLN A 39 -7.00 -7.38 8.62
C GLN A 39 -7.02 -6.27 9.68
N ILE A 40 -6.00 -5.41 9.70
CA ILE A 40 -5.87 -4.32 10.67
C ILE A 40 -7.00 -3.31 10.52
N LEU A 41 -7.33 -2.92 9.29
CA LEU A 41 -8.49 -2.08 8.98
C LEU A 41 -9.81 -2.74 9.41
N GLY A 42 -9.89 -4.08 9.41
CA GLY A 42 -11.02 -4.81 9.96
C GLY A 42 -11.28 -4.55 11.46
N PHE A 43 -10.26 -4.10 12.20
CA PHE A 43 -10.38 -3.69 13.60
C PHE A 43 -10.52 -2.16 13.77
N GLY A 44 -10.59 -1.38 12.69
CA GLY A 44 -10.69 0.07 12.72
C GLY A 44 -9.37 0.80 13.04
N ASP A 45 -8.23 0.11 13.00
CA ASP A 45 -6.92 0.70 13.28
C ASP A 45 -6.31 1.32 12.01
N GLY A 46 -6.65 2.59 11.76
CA GLY A 46 -6.09 3.37 10.66
C GLY A 46 -4.61 3.71 10.84
N GLU A 47 -4.12 3.85 12.08
CA GLU A 47 -2.74 4.24 12.36
C GLU A 47 -1.77 3.07 12.11
N GLY A 48 -2.11 1.87 12.60
CA GLY A 48 -1.36 0.65 12.32
C GLY A 48 -1.28 0.35 10.83
N THR A 49 -2.35 0.64 10.09
CA THR A 49 -2.39 0.51 8.63
C THR A 49 -1.45 1.50 7.94
N ALA A 50 -1.39 2.75 8.39
CA ALA A 50 -0.50 3.76 7.82
C ALA A 50 0.99 3.39 7.97
N LYS A 51 1.37 2.71 9.06
CA LYS A 51 2.75 2.22 9.26
C LYS A 51 3.12 1.14 8.23
N LEU A 52 2.18 0.27 7.86
CA LEU A 52 2.40 -0.72 6.80
C LEU A 52 2.48 -0.06 5.42
N GLU A 53 1.76 1.04 5.20
CA GLU A 53 1.77 1.74 3.92
C GLU A 53 3.14 2.34 3.57
N ILE A 54 3.91 2.76 4.59
CA ILE A 54 5.30 3.18 4.42
C ILE A 54 6.15 2.02 3.87
N GLN A 55 5.95 0.80 4.41
CA GLN A 55 6.68 -0.39 3.94
C GLN A 55 6.27 -0.79 2.51
N ASN A 56 4.99 -0.69 2.19
CA ASN A 56 4.49 -0.91 0.83
C ASN A 56 5.12 0.07 -0.16
N SER A 57 5.19 1.35 0.20
CA SER A 57 5.80 2.41 -0.61
C SER A 57 7.27 2.13 -0.90
N ASP A 58 8.02 1.69 0.12
CA ASP A 58 9.43 1.29 -0.04
C ASP A 58 9.60 0.09 -0.98
N LEU A 59 8.72 -0.90 -0.91
CA LEU A 59 8.74 -2.06 -1.82
C LEU A 59 8.43 -1.66 -3.26
N VAL A 60 7.42 -0.81 -3.46
CA VAL A 60 7.06 -0.29 -4.79
C VAL A 60 8.22 0.49 -5.40
N GLU A 61 8.90 1.32 -4.62
CA GLU A 61 10.07 2.06 -5.09
C GLU A 61 11.23 1.12 -5.48
N LYS A 62 11.47 0.05 -4.71
CA LYS A 62 12.46 -0.98 -5.09
C LYS A 62 12.09 -1.70 -6.38
N MET A 63 10.81 -2.04 -6.56
CA MET A 63 10.34 -2.67 -7.80
C MET A 63 10.48 -1.74 -9.00
N LYS A 64 10.16 -0.45 -8.88
CA LYS A 64 10.39 0.54 -9.95
C LYS A 64 11.87 0.64 -10.36
N ARG A 65 12.79 0.50 -9.40
CA ARG A 65 14.23 0.47 -9.69
C ARG A 65 14.64 -0.82 -10.39
N LEU A 66 14.03 -1.96 -10.05
CA LEU A 66 14.24 -3.21 -10.77
C LEU A 66 13.70 -3.13 -12.20
N ASP A 67 12.54 -2.52 -12.40
CA ASP A 67 11.94 -2.35 -13.73
C ASP A 67 12.87 -1.64 -14.69
N ARG A 68 13.53 -0.56 -14.23
CA ARG A 68 14.54 0.14 -15.05
C ARG A 68 15.74 -0.73 -15.41
N LYS A 69 16.16 -1.65 -14.51
CA LYS A 69 17.27 -2.57 -14.79
C LYS A 69 16.85 -3.69 -15.74
N ILE A 70 15.62 -4.16 -15.61
CA ILE A 70 15.00 -5.14 -16.50
C ILE A 70 14.91 -4.56 -17.91
N GLU A 71 14.34 -3.36 -18.05
CA GLU A 71 14.19 -2.65 -19.33
C GLU A 71 15.53 -2.52 -20.07
N GLN A 72 16.59 -2.10 -19.37
CA GLN A 72 17.94 -1.99 -19.95
C GLN A 72 18.53 -3.32 -20.45
N LEU A 73 18.16 -4.44 -19.83
CA LEU A 73 18.69 -5.76 -20.20
C LEU A 73 17.81 -6.45 -21.26
N GLU A 74 16.49 -6.25 -21.23
CA GLU A 74 15.55 -6.80 -22.22
C GLU A 74 15.84 -6.33 -23.64
N GLU A 75 16.28 -5.08 -23.84
CA GLU A 75 16.68 -4.57 -25.16
C GLU A 75 17.83 -5.37 -25.81
N SER A 76 18.62 -6.06 -24.98
CA SER A 76 19.86 -6.74 -25.39
C SER A 76 19.77 -8.27 -25.36
N SER A 77 18.64 -8.85 -24.94
CA SER A 77 18.50 -10.28 -24.70
C SER A 77 17.26 -10.86 -25.39
N PRO A 78 17.36 -12.01 -26.09
CA PRO A 78 16.19 -12.68 -26.66
C PRO A 78 15.27 -13.20 -25.54
N GLN A 79 13.96 -13.00 -25.67
CA GLN A 79 13.00 -13.51 -24.69
C GLN A 79 12.95 -15.04 -24.71
N THR A 80 13.31 -15.65 -23.58
CA THR A 80 13.25 -17.10 -23.39
C THR A 80 11.91 -17.52 -22.81
N LEU A 81 11.53 -18.79 -22.99
CA LEU A 81 10.30 -19.35 -22.42
C LEU A 81 10.23 -19.18 -20.89
N GLU A 82 11.38 -19.22 -20.21
CA GLU A 82 11.46 -19.05 -18.76
C GLU A 82 11.15 -17.61 -18.33
N ILE A 83 11.69 -16.62 -19.05
CA ILE A 83 11.39 -15.20 -18.80
C ILE A 83 9.90 -14.92 -19.04
N ILE A 84 9.31 -15.50 -20.09
CA ILE A 84 7.86 -15.37 -20.36
C ILE A 84 7.05 -15.91 -19.17
N ARG A 85 7.38 -17.09 -18.64
CA ARG A 85 6.68 -17.66 -17.47
C ARG A 85 6.82 -16.79 -16.21
N LEU A 86 7.99 -16.22 -15.98
CA LEU A 86 8.20 -15.30 -14.88
C LEU A 86 7.40 -14.00 -15.07
N SER A 87 7.33 -13.49 -16.30
CA SER A 87 6.51 -12.35 -16.65
C SER A 87 5.02 -12.59 -16.37
N ASP A 88 4.49 -13.73 -16.80
CA ASP A 88 3.10 -14.13 -16.50
C ASP A 88 2.83 -14.17 -14.98
N THR A 89 3.79 -14.71 -14.21
CA THR A 89 3.70 -14.75 -12.75
C THR A 89 3.68 -13.35 -12.14
N ILE A 90 4.51 -12.44 -12.66
CA ILE A 90 4.54 -11.03 -12.24
C ILE A 90 3.20 -10.36 -12.53
N PHE A 91 2.64 -10.56 -13.72
CA PHE A 91 1.33 -9.98 -14.08
C PHE A 91 0.21 -10.46 -13.17
N GLN A 92 0.14 -11.76 -12.89
CA GLN A 92 -0.84 -12.33 -11.96
C GLN A 92 -0.73 -11.70 -10.56
N LYS A 93 0.49 -11.55 -10.04
CA LYS A 93 0.72 -10.94 -8.73
C LYS A 93 0.43 -9.44 -8.70
N LEU A 94 0.73 -8.72 -9.78
CA LEU A 94 0.38 -7.30 -9.90
C LEU A 94 -1.13 -7.10 -9.91
N GLU A 95 -1.88 -7.97 -10.58
CA GLU A 95 -3.34 -7.96 -10.57
C GLU A 95 -3.88 -8.25 -9.16
N GLU A 96 -3.39 -9.29 -8.47
CA GLU A 96 -3.74 -9.57 -7.08
C GLU A 96 -3.46 -8.36 -6.17
N SER A 97 -2.27 -7.76 -6.27
CA SER A 97 -1.88 -6.57 -5.51
C SER A 97 -2.78 -5.38 -5.81
N ARG A 98 -3.17 -5.17 -7.07
CA ARG A 98 -4.07 -4.08 -7.46
C ARG A 98 -5.44 -4.24 -6.81
N ASP A 99 -5.98 -5.44 -6.85
CA ASP A 99 -7.31 -5.73 -6.31
C ASP A 99 -7.32 -5.61 -4.77
N LEU A 100 -6.27 -6.07 -4.09
CA LEU A 100 -6.09 -5.88 -2.66
C LEU A 100 -5.95 -4.40 -2.29
N ASN A 101 -5.15 -3.64 -3.05
CA ASN A 101 -4.95 -2.22 -2.82
C ASN A 101 -6.26 -1.42 -2.99
N SER A 102 -7.10 -1.80 -3.96
CA SER A 102 -8.44 -1.20 -4.11
C SER A 102 -9.29 -1.41 -2.86
N GLN A 103 -9.33 -2.63 -2.33
CA GLN A 103 -10.07 -2.96 -1.11
C GLN A 103 -9.53 -2.21 0.12
N VAL A 104 -8.20 -2.07 0.24
CA VAL A 104 -7.58 -1.28 1.31
C VAL A 104 -8.02 0.18 1.22
N GLY A 105 -7.99 0.76 0.02
CA GLY A 105 -8.42 2.14 -0.24
C GLY A 105 -9.87 2.39 0.13
N GLU A 106 -10.78 1.49 -0.27
CA GLU A 106 -12.21 1.57 0.07
C GLU A 106 -12.44 1.55 1.58
N LYS A 107 -11.79 0.63 2.31
CA LYS A 107 -11.92 0.56 3.78
C LYS A 107 -11.34 1.79 4.48
N MET A 108 -10.21 2.29 4.00
CA MET A 108 -9.58 3.49 4.58
C MET A 108 -10.47 4.72 4.41
N GLU A 109 -11.13 4.88 3.27
CA GLU A 109 -12.07 5.99 3.03
C GLU A 109 -13.26 5.95 4.00
N ILE A 110 -13.81 4.76 4.26
CA ILE A 110 -14.90 4.58 5.24
C ILE A 110 -14.45 5.04 6.64
N ILE A 111 -13.28 4.58 7.09
CA ILE A 111 -12.73 4.94 8.41
C ILE A 111 -12.44 6.45 8.49
N LEU A 112 -11.90 7.06 7.44
CA LEU A 112 -11.66 8.50 7.39
C LEU A 112 -12.96 9.30 7.49
N GLN A 113 -14.05 8.83 6.88
CA GLN A 113 -15.36 9.46 7.01
C GLN A 113 -15.90 9.39 8.44
N GLU A 114 -15.68 8.27 9.14
CA GLU A 114 -16.04 8.12 10.55
C GLU A 114 -15.25 9.09 11.44
N TYR A 115 -13.92 9.16 11.28
CA TYR A 115 -13.09 10.11 12.00
C TYR A 115 -13.48 11.58 11.76
N ARG A 116 -13.85 11.93 10.52
CA ARG A 116 -14.37 13.28 10.21
C ARG A 116 -15.66 13.59 10.95
N LYS A 117 -16.60 12.63 11.04
CA LYS A 117 -17.85 12.81 11.80
C LYS A 117 -17.57 13.05 13.28
N GLU A 118 -16.68 12.25 13.87
CA GLU A 118 -16.29 12.40 15.28
C GLU A 118 -15.62 13.74 15.55
N LEU A 119 -14.68 14.15 14.69
CA LEU A 119 -14.00 15.44 14.80
C LEU A 119 -15.00 16.60 14.78
N ASN A 120 -15.95 16.57 13.85
CA ASN A 120 -16.99 17.60 13.74
C ASN A 120 -17.82 17.69 15.03
N LEU A 121 -18.23 16.57 15.61
CA LEU A 121 -18.96 16.54 16.88
C LEU A 121 -18.16 17.17 18.03
N VAL A 122 -16.87 16.84 18.13
CA VAL A 122 -15.97 17.42 19.14
C VAL A 122 -15.82 18.93 18.94
N GLN A 123 -15.63 19.38 17.70
CA GLN A 123 -15.50 20.80 17.37
C GLN A 123 -16.78 21.58 17.69
N SER A 124 -17.95 21.06 17.34
CA SER A 124 -19.24 21.68 17.69
C SER A 124 -19.41 21.79 19.20
N LYS A 125 -19.05 20.75 19.96
CA LYS A 125 -19.09 20.80 21.44
C LYS A 125 -18.14 21.87 22.00
N ILE A 126 -16.93 22.00 21.46
CA ILE A 126 -15.97 23.04 21.88
C ILE A 126 -16.51 24.43 21.57
N GLN A 127 -17.06 24.65 20.37
CA GLN A 127 -17.66 25.92 19.98
C GLN A 127 -18.85 26.29 20.87
N LEU A 128 -19.74 25.33 21.17
CA LEU A 128 -20.87 25.54 22.07
C LEU A 128 -20.40 25.88 23.49
N LYS A 129 -19.40 25.16 24.01
CA LYS A 129 -18.81 25.48 25.32
C LYS A 129 -18.21 26.88 25.36
N LYS A 130 -17.45 27.27 24.32
CA LYS A 130 -16.91 28.63 24.17
C LYS A 130 -18.04 29.65 24.15
N PHE A 131 -19.06 29.46 23.33
CA PHE A 131 -20.21 30.35 23.23
C PHE A 131 -20.95 30.52 24.57
N LEU A 132 -21.26 29.40 25.25
CA LEU A 132 -21.94 29.44 26.54
C LEU A 132 -21.09 30.09 27.64
N ALA A 133 -19.77 29.89 27.64
CA ALA A 133 -18.86 30.55 28.58
C ALA A 133 -18.86 32.08 28.38
N HIS A 134 -18.81 32.56 27.13
CA HIS A 134 -18.93 33.98 26.82
C HIS A 134 -20.30 34.53 27.24
N ARG A 135 -21.38 33.76 27.07
CA ARG A 135 -22.73 34.18 27.47
C ARG A 135 -22.91 34.25 28.99
N LYS A 136 -22.29 33.34 29.77
CA LYS A 136 -22.28 33.39 31.23
C LYS A 136 -21.55 34.63 31.77
N LEU A 137 -20.51 35.11 31.09
CA LEU A 137 -19.82 36.36 31.42
C LEU A 137 -20.62 37.61 31.03
N GLY A 138 -21.56 37.49 30.09
CA GLY A 138 -22.44 38.58 29.63
C GLY A 138 -23.78 38.71 30.38
N TRP A 139 -24.13 37.78 31.27
CA TRP A 139 -25.32 37.88 32.10
C TRP A 139 -25.03 38.74 33.35
N LYS A 140 -24.84 40.04 33.14
CA LYS A 140 -25.36 41.00 34.12
C LYS A 140 -26.88 40.91 34.00
N THR A 141 -27.50 40.19 34.92
CA THR A 141 -28.93 40.35 35.23
C THR A 141 -29.21 41.84 35.30
N GLY A 142 -29.89 42.36 34.27
CA GLY A 142 -30.63 43.61 34.38
C GLY A 142 -31.70 43.37 35.43
N THR A 143 -31.38 43.76 36.67
CA THR A 143 -32.38 44.10 37.67
C THR A 143 -33.35 45.10 37.04
N CYS A 144 -34.58 44.66 36.81
CA CYS A 144 -35.74 45.55 36.90
C CYS A 144 -35.99 45.88 38.37
#